data_AF-A0A6H2A337-F1
#
_entry.id   AF-A0A6H2A337-F1
#
_cell.length_a   1.000
_cell.length_b   1.000
_cell.length_c   1.000
_cell.angle_alpha   90.00
_cell.angle_beta   90.00
_cell.angle_gamma   90.00
#
_symmetry.space_group_name_H-M   'P 1'
#
loop_
_entity.id
_entity.type
_entity.pdbx_description
1 polymer ?
#
loop_
_entity_poly.entity_id
_entity_poly.type
_entity_poly.pdbx_seq_one_letter_code
_entity_poly.pdbx_strand_id
1 'polypeptide(L)'
;MSLYPTITLKIFNKKGKELSYYRVGSRQRFLLRLQAWKKRDCHYFIRVGYSKRFKNEGEYNNKKDALHALRAFTEKSLVKEYL
;
A
#
# COMPACT_ATOMS: atom_id res chain seq x y z
N MET A 1 15.52 -8.91 14.70
CA MET A 1 14.78 -9.29 13.47
C MET A 1 14.21 -8.01 12.85
N SER A 2 14.77 -7.53 11.75
CA SER A 2 14.20 -6.38 11.04
C SER A 2 12.82 -6.74 10.50
N LEU A 3 11.77 -6.16 11.11
CA LEU A 3 10.37 -6.32 10.69
C LEU A 3 10.12 -5.45 9.45
N TYR A 4 10.63 -5.88 8.30
CA TYR A 4 10.31 -5.19 7.04
C TYR A 4 8.82 -5.33 6.73
N PRO A 5 8.09 -4.23 6.53
CA PRO A 5 6.68 -4.30 6.21
C PRO A 5 6.46 -5.01 4.89
N THR A 6 5.58 -6.02 4.89
CA THR A 6 4.99 -6.53 3.66
C THR A 6 3.89 -5.58 3.22
N ILE A 7 4.06 -4.96 2.06
CA ILE A 7 3.09 -4.06 1.46
C ILE A 7 2.48 -4.74 0.24
N THR A 8 1.15 -4.74 0.16
CA THR A 8 0.40 -5.26 -0.98
C THR A 8 -0.31 -4.10 -1.66
N LEU A 9 -0.23 -4.07 -2.99
CA LEU A 9 -0.99 -3.20 -3.86
C LEU A 9 -1.86 -4.06 -4.76
N LYS A 10 -3.16 -3.87 -4.72
CA LYS A 10 -4.07 -4.36 -5.75
C LYS A 10 -4.67 -3.18 -6.48
N ILE A 11 -4.84 -3.33 -7.78
CA ILE A 11 -5.43 -2.32 -8.64
C ILE A 11 -6.61 -2.96 -9.35
N PHE A 12 -7.77 -2.33 -9.26
CA PHE A 12 -9.00 -2.77 -9.88
C PHE A 12 -9.50 -1.73 -10.88
N ASN A 13 -10.25 -2.17 -11.89
CA ASN A 13 -11.01 -1.25 -12.73
C ASN A 13 -12.36 -0.87 -12.08
N LYS A 14 -13.09 0.08 -12.70
CA LYS A 14 -14.46 0.46 -12.31
C LYS A 14 -15.48 -0.69 -12.24
N LYS A 15 -15.20 -1.84 -12.87
CA LYS A 15 -16.04 -3.04 -12.83
C LYS A 15 -15.66 -3.99 -11.69
N GLY A 16 -14.74 -3.59 -10.80
CA GLY A 16 -14.23 -4.44 -9.72
C GLY A 16 -13.27 -5.54 -10.17
N LYS A 17 -12.87 -5.59 -11.45
CA LYS A 17 -11.92 -6.59 -11.95
C LYS A 17 -10.49 -6.21 -11.56
N GLU A 18 -9.78 -7.13 -10.93
CA GLU A 18 -8.37 -6.97 -10.61
C GLU A 18 -7.56 -6.83 -11.92
N LEU A 19 -6.87 -5.70 -12.06
CA LEU A 19 -5.97 -5.38 -13.17
C LEU A 19 -4.53 -5.74 -12.82
N SER A 20 -4.16 -5.64 -11.53
CA SER A 20 -2.80 -5.95 -11.09
C SER A 20 -2.72 -6.23 -9.60
N TYR A 21 -1.74 -7.06 -9.24
CA TYR A 21 -1.38 -7.42 -7.89
C TYR A 21 0.14 -7.31 -7.72
N TYR A 22 0.57 -6.56 -6.71
CA TYR A 22 1.96 -6.45 -6.32
C TYR A 22 2.12 -6.70 -4.83
N ARG A 23 3.07 -7.55 -4.47
CA ARG A 23 3.54 -7.70 -3.10
C ARG A 23 4.98 -7.25 -3.03
N VAL A 24 5.25 -6.22 -2.22
CA VAL A 24 6.55 -5.57 -2.11
C VAL A 24 6.96 -5.46 -0.64
N GLY A 25 8.23 -5.69 -0.36
CA GLY A 25 8.78 -5.58 1.00
C GLY A 25 9.25 -4.19 1.39
N SER A 26 9.02 -3.18 0.53
CA SER A 26 9.46 -1.81 0.80
C SER A 26 8.52 -0.76 0.22
N ARG A 27 8.42 0.37 0.93
CA ARG A 27 7.64 1.54 0.51
C ARG A 27 8.10 2.06 -0.85
N GLN A 28 9.40 2.11 -1.09
CA GLN A 28 9.96 2.63 -2.35
C GLN A 28 9.54 1.79 -3.56
N ARG A 29 9.57 0.45 -3.46
CA ARG A 29 9.09 -0.42 -4.54
C ARG A 29 7.59 -0.26 -4.77
N PHE A 30 6.80 -0.08 -3.71
CA PHE A 30 5.38 0.22 -3.83
C PHE A 30 5.15 1.51 -4.63
N LEU A 31 5.85 2.59 -4.25
CA LEU A 31 5.72 3.89 -4.89
C LEU A 31 6.02 3.82 -6.39
N LEU A 32 7.10 3.11 -6.76
CA LEU A 32 7.45 2.92 -8.17
C LEU A 32 6.34 2.20 -8.95
N ARG A 33 5.73 1.15 -8.38
CA ARG A 33 4.62 0.43 -9.03
C ARG A 33 3.37 1.28 -9.18
N LEU A 34 3.01 2.04 -8.14
CA LEU A 34 1.84 2.91 -8.17
C LEU A 34 2.01 4.09 -9.15
N GLN A 35 3.22 4.67 -9.20
CA GLN A 35 3.55 5.75 -10.14
C GLN A 35 3.60 5.26 -11.59
N ALA A 36 4.17 4.08 -11.84
CA ALA A 36 4.23 3.47 -13.18
C ALA A 36 2.85 3.13 -13.77
N TRP A 37 1.82 3.03 -12.92
CA TRP A 37 0.47 2.68 -13.38
C TRP A 37 -0.19 3.81 -14.17
N LYS A 38 -0.27 3.75 -15.50
CA LYS A 38 -0.77 4.88 -16.30
C LYS A 38 -2.29 4.92 -16.51
N LYS A 39 -3.02 3.85 -16.18
CA LYS A 39 -4.48 3.81 -16.40
C LYS A 39 -5.21 4.74 -15.44
N ARG A 40 -6.16 5.50 -16.00
CA ARG A 40 -7.13 6.32 -15.25
C ARG A 40 -8.27 5.42 -14.74
N ASP A 41 -9.10 5.94 -13.84
CA ASP A 41 -10.31 5.26 -13.37
C ASP A 41 -10.06 3.86 -12.75
N CYS A 42 -9.12 3.80 -11.81
CA CYS A 42 -8.78 2.59 -11.09
C CYS A 42 -9.06 2.76 -9.59
N HIS A 43 -9.48 1.67 -8.96
CA HIS A 43 -9.53 1.56 -7.50
C HIS A 43 -8.26 0.88 -7.01
N TYR A 44 -7.76 1.30 -5.85
CA TYR A 44 -6.50 0.85 -5.28
C TYR A 44 -6.76 0.27 -3.89
N PHE A 45 -6.43 -1.00 -3.69
CA PHE A 45 -6.40 -1.59 -2.37
C PHE A 45 -4.96 -1.68 -1.88
N ILE A 46 -4.71 -1.17 -0.68
CA ILE A 46 -3.40 -1.19 -0.05
C ILE A 46 -3.52 -1.98 1.24
N ARG A 47 -2.55 -2.85 1.47
CA ARG A 47 -2.38 -3.55 2.75
C ARG A 47 -0.93 -3.47 3.18
N VAL A 48 -0.69 -3.04 4.41
CA VAL A 48 0.65 -2.97 5.02
C VAL A 48 0.65 -3.86 6.25
N GLY A 49 1.51 -4.87 6.28
CA GLY A 49 1.69 -5.77 7.42
C GLY A 49 3.11 -5.69 7.95
N TYR A 50 3.27 -5.41 9.24
CA TYR A 50 4.58 -5.33 9.90
C TYR A 50 4.96 -6.66 10.56
N SER A 51 3.97 -7.45 10.99
CA SER A 51 4.13 -8.75 11.64
C SER A 51 2.86 -9.60 11.44
N LYS A 52 2.82 -10.83 11.96
CA LYS A 52 1.61 -11.69 11.90
C LYS A 52 0.35 -11.01 12.49
N ARG A 53 0.52 -10.02 13.39
CA ARG A 53 -0.56 -9.40 14.17
C ARG A 53 -0.92 -7.96 13.78
N PHE A 54 -0.01 -7.21 13.15
CA PHE A 54 -0.29 -5.80 12.83
C PHE A 54 -0.44 -5.60 11.32
N LYS A 55 -1.65 -5.24 10.91
CA LYS A 55 -2.06 -5.04 9.52
C LYS A 55 -2.94 -3.80 9.42
N ASN A 56 -2.58 -2.89 8.51
CA ASN A 56 -3.43 -1.78 8.09
C ASN A 56 -3.83 -2.01 6.63
N GLU A 57 -5.11 -1.86 6.30
CA GLU A 57 -5.60 -1.99 4.94
C GLU A 57 -6.68 -0.96 4.61
N GLY A 58 -6.87 -0.69 3.32
CA GLY A 58 -7.91 0.22 2.85
C GLY A 58 -8.02 0.27 1.32
N GLU A 59 -9.15 0.77 0.86
CA GLU A 59 -9.50 0.94 -0.55
C GLU A 59 -9.61 2.42 -0.90
N TYR A 60 -9.11 2.80 -2.09
CA TYR A 60 -8.96 4.18 -2.51
C TYR A 60 -9.36 4.34 -3.98
N ASN A 61 -10.15 5.38 -4.27
CA ASN A 61 -10.66 5.65 -5.62
C ASN A 61 -9.68 6.40 -6.51
N ASN A 62 -8.57 6.88 -5.95
CA ASN A 62 -7.55 7.59 -6.68
C ASN A 62 -6.16 7.30 -6.10
N LYS A 63 -5.12 7.56 -6.90
CA LYS A 63 -3.73 7.32 -6.48
C LYS A 63 -3.29 8.20 -5.34
N LYS A 64 -3.79 9.44 -5.27
CA LYS A 64 -3.35 10.44 -4.28
C LYS A 64 -3.73 9.97 -2.87
N ASP A 65 -4.96 9.51 -2.70
CA ASP A 65 -5.45 8.98 -1.43
C ASP A 65 -4.72 7.68 -1.06
N ALA A 66 -4.48 6.81 -2.04
CA ALA A 66 -3.69 5.60 -1.85
C ALA A 66 -2.25 5.93 -1.37
N LEU A 67 -1.62 6.98 -1.92
CA LEU A 67 -0.31 7.46 -1.47
C LEU A 67 -0.35 8.03 -0.05
N HIS A 68 -1.38 8.83 0.28
CA HIS A 68 -1.57 9.35 1.64
C HIS A 68 -1.75 8.22 2.66
N ALA A 69 -2.55 7.21 2.32
CA ALA A 69 -2.76 6.05 3.17
C ALA A 69 -1.50 5.23 3.38
N LEU A 70 -0.71 4.97 2.33
CA LEU A 70 0.57 4.30 2.45
C LEU A 70 1.48 5.03 3.44
N ARG A 71 1.53 6.36 3.34
CA ARG A 71 2.31 7.21 4.26
C ARG A 71 1.80 7.04 5.70
N ALA A 72 0.49 7.16 5.92
CA ALA A 72 -0.11 6.99 7.25
C ALA A 72 0.11 5.59 7.84
N PHE A 73 0.00 4.54 7.02
CA PHE A 73 0.23 3.15 7.44
C PHE A 73 1.69 2.87 7.76
N THR A 74 2.62 3.69 7.23
CA THR A 74 4.06 3.52 7.40
C THR A 74 4.72 4.46 8.39
N GLU A 75 4.11 5.60 8.71
CA GLU A 75 4.61 6.54 9.72
C GLU A 75 4.38 6.05 11.16
N LYS A 76 3.29 5.33 11.44
CA LYS A 76 3.02 4.82 12.81
C LYS A 76 4.05 3.79 13.32
N SER A 77 4.84 3.19 12.45
CA SER A 77 5.88 2.23 12.86
C SER A 77 7.17 2.88 13.38
N LEU A 78 7.37 4.18 13.15
CA LEU A 78 8.53 4.92 13.69
C LEU A 78 8.29 5.48 15.09
N VAL A 79 7.04 5.55 15.55
CA VAL A 79 6.69 6.17 16.85
C VAL A 79 6.90 5.22 18.04
N LYS A 80 7.16 3.93 17.81
CA LYS A 80 7.37 2.94 18.89
C LYS A 80 8.83 2.55 19.15
N GLU A 81 9.80 3.15 18.46
CA GLU A 81 11.23 2.95 18.77
C GLU A 81 11.83 4.06 19.66
N TYR A 82 11.01 5.02 20.13
CA TYR A 82 11.47 6.16 20.96
C TYR A 82 10.62 6.44 22.21
N LEU A 83 9.83 5.47 22.70
CA LEU A 83 9.19 5.55 24.02
C LEU A 83 9.41 4.25 24.80
#